data_AF-A0A2G5C078-F1
#
_entry.id   AF-A0A2G5C078-F1
#
_cell.length_a   1.000
_cell.length_b   1.000
_cell.length_c   1.000
_cell.angle_alpha   90.00
_cell.angle_beta   90.00
_cell.angle_gamma   90.00
#
_symmetry.space_group_name_H-M   'P 1'
#
loop_
_entity.id
_entity.type
_entity.pdbx_description
1 polymer ?
#
loop_
_entity_poly.entity_id
_entity_poly.type
_entity_poly.pdbx_seq_one_letter_code
_entity_poly.pdbx_strand_id
1 'polypeptide(L)'
;QIASLQNHNRNLLGESLSNLNIRDLKPIEKKIEGGISKIRAKKNELLFAEIEYMQKRELDLQTDNKYLRAMIAANERAPEHMNLMPANEYHALSSAPFDSRNFMPANLLDHNNNYSRSDQTTLQLG
;
A
#
# COMPACT_ATOMS: atom_id res chain seq x y z
N GLN A 1 -10.24 -34.00 34.31
CA GLN A 1 -9.54 -33.77 33.02
C GLN A 1 -9.54 -32.29 32.61
N ILE A 2 -10.69 -31.60 32.60
CA ILE A 2 -10.79 -30.17 32.21
C ILE A 2 -9.94 -29.23 33.10
N ALA A 3 -10.01 -29.37 34.43
CA ALA A 3 -9.26 -28.51 35.35
C ALA A 3 -7.73 -28.57 35.13
N SER A 4 -7.20 -29.75 34.78
CA SER A 4 -5.77 -29.93 34.48
C SER A 4 -5.36 -29.23 33.19
N LEU A 5 -6.20 -29.28 32.14
CA LEU A 5 -5.96 -28.56 30.90
C LEU A 5 -6.04 -27.04 31.10
N GLN A 6 -7.01 -26.56 31.87
CA GLN A 6 -7.12 -25.14 32.20
C GLN A 6 -5.90 -24.65 32.98
N ASN A 7 -5.45 -25.42 33.97
CA ASN A 7 -4.24 -25.10 34.72
C ASN A 7 -2.99 -25.10 33.82
N HIS A 8 -2.90 -26.05 32.89
CA HIS A 8 -1.82 -26.08 31.90
C HIS A 8 -1.81 -24.81 31.02
N ASN A 9 -2.98 -24.37 30.54
CA ASN A 9 -3.08 -23.14 29.74
C ASN A 9 -2.70 -21.90 30.55
N ARG A 10 -3.13 -21.79 31.81
CA ARG A 10 -2.70 -20.71 32.72
C ARG A 10 -1.19 -20.65 32.85
N ASN A 11 -0.55 -21.81 33.05
CA ASN A 11 0.91 -21.89 33.13
C ASN A 11 1.59 -21.44 31.83
N LEU A 12 1.02 -21.78 30.65
CA LEU A 12 1.52 -21.30 29.36
C LEU A 12 1.35 -19.78 29.16
N LEU A 13 0.37 -19.18 29.84
CA LEU A 13 0.14 -17.73 29.88
C LEU A 13 1.00 -17.02 30.94
N GLY A 14 1.81 -17.76 31.70
CA GLY A 14 2.65 -17.20 32.77
C GLY A 14 1.94 -17.02 34.11
N GLU A 15 0.76 -17.61 34.28
CA GLU A 15 -0.02 -17.55 35.51
C GLU A 15 0.28 -18.75 36.44
N SER A 16 0.00 -18.60 37.74
CA SER A 16 0.06 -19.69 38.75
C SER A 16 1.39 -20.45 38.83
N LEU A 17 2.51 -19.80 38.49
CA LEU A 17 3.84 -20.41 38.42
C LEU A 17 4.52 -20.61 39.79
N SER A 18 4.06 -19.94 40.85
CA SER A 18 4.73 -19.92 42.17
C SER A 18 4.92 -21.30 42.80
N ASN A 19 4.07 -22.26 42.44
CA ASN A 19 4.06 -23.60 43.01
C ASN A 19 4.82 -24.62 42.14
N LEU A 20 5.40 -24.17 41.02
CA LEU A 20 6.14 -25.02 40.08
C LEU A 20 7.63 -24.97 40.40
N ASN A 21 8.29 -26.12 40.29
CA ASN A 21 9.75 -26.19 40.41
C ASN A 21 10.42 -26.00 39.04
N ILE A 22 11.75 -25.88 39.03
CA ILE A 22 12.55 -25.69 37.80
C ILE A 22 12.34 -26.80 36.76
N ARG A 23 12.09 -28.04 37.19
CA ARG A 23 11.84 -29.17 36.26
C ARG A 23 10.52 -29.03 35.53
N ASP A 24 9.53 -28.40 36.15
CA ASP A 24 8.21 -28.13 35.55
C ASP A 24 8.22 -26.84 34.71
N LEU A 25 9.00 -25.83 35.11
CA LEU A 25 9.12 -24.56 34.41
C LEU A 25 9.90 -24.65 33.10
N LYS A 26 10.99 -25.42 33.05
CA LYS A 26 11.84 -25.55 31.83
C LYS A 26 11.06 -26.02 30.59
N PRO A 27 10.20 -27.07 30.66
CA PRO A 27 9.37 -27.47 29.53
C PRO A 27 8.38 -26.41 29.08
N ILE A 28 7.79 -25.64 30.01
CA ILE A 28 6.85 -24.55 29.72
C ILE A 28 7.57 -23.45 28.93
N GLU A 29 8.71 -22.99 29.45
CA GLU A 29 9.57 -21.99 28.80
C GLU A 29 9.95 -22.42 27.38
N LYS A 30 10.51 -23.63 27.22
CA LYS A 30 10.89 -24.19 25.90
C LYS A 30 9.71 -24.24 24.93
N LYS A 31 8.51 -24.58 25.41
CA LYS A 31 7.31 -24.66 24.58
C LYS A 31 6.86 -23.27 24.12
N ILE A 32 6.90 -22.28 25.00
CA ILE A 32 6.59 -20.88 24.67
C ILE A 32 7.61 -20.31 23.69
N GLU A 33 8.91 -20.48 23.96
CA GLU A 33 9.99 -20.01 23.10
C GLU A 33 9.89 -20.61 21.67
N GLY A 34 9.65 -21.93 21.58
CA GLY A 34 9.43 -22.60 20.32
C GLY A 34 8.17 -22.10 19.59
N GLY A 35 7.09 -21.82 20.32
CA GLY A 35 5.86 -21.23 19.77
C GLY A 35 6.09 -19.84 19.21
N ILE A 36 6.74 -18.97 19.97
CA ILE A 36 7.10 -17.60 19.56
C ILE A 36 7.98 -17.63 18.31
N SER A 37 8.98 -18.51 18.29
CA SER A 37 9.90 -18.66 17.15
C SER A 37 9.15 -19.05 15.87
N LYS A 38 8.21 -20.01 15.95
CA LYS A 38 7.36 -20.41 14.82
C LYS A 38 6.45 -19.29 14.35
N ILE A 39 5.80 -18.57 15.26
CA ILE A 39 4.93 -17.44 14.93
C ILE A 39 5.73 -16.35 14.22
N ARG A 40 6.91 -16.00 14.74
CA ARG A 40 7.78 -15.00 14.12
C ARG A 40 8.25 -15.43 12.74
N ALA A 41 8.68 -16.68 12.58
CA ALA A 41 9.07 -17.22 11.27
C ALA A 41 7.91 -17.14 10.26
N LYS A 42 6.70 -17.55 10.66
CA LYS A 42 5.53 -17.49 9.76
C LYS A 42 5.14 -16.06 9.42
N LYS A 43 5.20 -15.13 10.38
CA LYS A 43 4.94 -13.71 10.14
C LYS A 43 5.94 -13.14 9.12
N ASN A 44 7.21 -13.47 9.26
CA ASN A 44 8.25 -13.01 8.34
C ASN A 44 8.07 -13.61 6.94
N GLU A 45 7.78 -14.91 6.84
CA GLU A 45 7.47 -15.58 5.57
C GLU A 45 6.33 -14.88 4.82
N LEU A 46 5.22 -14.61 5.50
CA LEU A 46 4.06 -13.92 4.90
C LEU A 46 4.39 -12.48 4.52
N LEU A 47 5.15 -11.77 5.34
CA LEU A 47 5.57 -10.40 5.06
C LEU A 47 6.44 -10.33 3.80
N PHE A 48 7.40 -11.25 3.66
CA PHE A 48 8.25 -11.29 2.47
C PHE A 48 7.46 -11.64 1.21
N ALA A 49 6.52 -12.60 1.29
CA ALA A 49 5.64 -12.92 0.18
C ALA A 49 4.79 -11.72 -0.26
N GLU A 50 4.27 -10.93 0.69
CA GLU A 50 3.50 -9.72 0.40
C GLU A 50 4.37 -8.63 -0.25
N ILE A 51 5.59 -8.42 0.25
CA ILE A 51 6.54 -7.45 -0.33
C ILE A 51 6.85 -7.83 -1.78
N GLU A 52 7.16 -9.10 -2.04
CA GLU A 52 7.45 -9.59 -3.41
C GLU A 52 6.25 -9.39 -4.35
N TYR A 53 5.05 -9.70 -3.87
CA TYR A 53 3.82 -9.48 -4.63
C TYR A 53 3.59 -8.00 -4.97
N MET A 54 3.78 -7.11 -3.99
CA MET A 54 3.65 -5.66 -4.19
C MET A 54 4.70 -5.12 -5.18
N GLN A 55 5.95 -5.55 -5.07
CA GLN A 55 7.02 -5.14 -6.00
C GLN A 55 6.75 -5.57 -7.44
N LYS A 56 6.27 -6.81 -7.63
CA LYS A 56 5.88 -7.28 -8.97
C LYS A 56 4.74 -6.45 -9.54
N ARG A 57 3.70 -6.20 -8.73
CA ARG A 57 2.55 -5.38 -9.13
C ARG A 57 2.96 -3.95 -9.49
N GLU A 58 3.89 -3.37 -8.75
CA GLU A 58 4.45 -2.06 -9.05
C GLU A 58 5.11 -2.04 -10.44
N LEU A 59 5.95 -3.03 -10.75
CA LEU A 59 6.64 -3.14 -12.03
C LEU A 59 5.67 -3.31 -13.21
N ASP A 60 4.65 -4.15 -13.05
CA ASP A 60 3.62 -4.35 -14.07
C ASP A 60 2.87 -3.04 -14.34
N LEU A 61 2.45 -2.33 -13.28
CA LEU A 61 1.78 -1.03 -13.40
C LEU A 61 2.67 0.04 -14.03
N GLN A 62 3.95 0.11 -13.67
CA GLN A 62 4.90 1.04 -14.29
C GLN A 62 5.06 0.76 -15.79
N THR A 63 5.11 -0.52 -16.16
CA THR A 63 5.19 -0.95 -17.57
C THR A 63 3.97 -0.51 -18.36
N ASP A 64 2.77 -0.79 -17.85
CA ASP A 64 1.51 -0.38 -18.47
C ASP A 64 1.40 1.14 -18.59
N ASN A 65 1.76 1.87 -17.53
CA ASN A 65 1.70 3.34 -17.54
C ASN A 65 2.64 3.93 -18.59
N LYS A 66 3.86 3.38 -18.72
CA LYS A 66 4.82 3.79 -19.74
C LYS A 66 4.30 3.51 -21.15
N TYR A 67 3.69 2.35 -21.38
CA TYR A 67 3.09 2.01 -22.66
C TYR A 67 1.95 2.98 -23.04
N LEU A 68 1.03 3.23 -22.12
CA LEU A 68 -0.09 4.16 -22.35
C LEU A 68 0.39 5.58 -22.65
N ARG A 69 1.39 6.09 -21.92
CA ARG A 69 1.99 7.40 -22.19
C ARG A 69 2.62 7.48 -23.58
N ALA A 70 3.29 6.41 -24.02
CA ALA A 70 3.84 6.34 -25.38
C ALA A 70 2.75 6.34 -26.46
N MET A 71 1.64 5.62 -26.23
CA MET A 71 0.49 5.60 -27.14
C MET A 71 -0.20 6.96 -27.23
N ILE A 72 -0.39 7.65 -26.10
CA ILE A 72 -0.95 9.02 -26.07
C ILE A 72 -0.05 9.97 -26.88
N ALA A 73 1.26 9.97 -26.60
CA ALA A 73 2.20 10.84 -27.30
C ALA A 73 2.31 10.53 -28.80
N ALA A 74 2.06 9.29 -29.23
CA ALA A 74 2.00 8.92 -30.64
C ALA A 74 0.71 9.43 -31.30
N ASN A 75 -0.43 9.31 -30.62
CA ASN A 75 -1.72 9.79 -31.12
C ASN A 75 -1.78 11.33 -31.22
N GLU A 76 -1.19 12.04 -30.27
CA GLU A 76 -1.07 13.51 -30.32
C GLU A 76 -0.14 14.01 -31.44
N ARG A 77 0.77 13.16 -31.93
CA ARG A 77 1.67 13.46 -33.05
C ARG A 77 1.13 13.01 -34.40
N ALA A 78 0.05 12.23 -34.44
CA ALA A 78 -0.66 11.96 -35.69
C ALA A 78 -1.29 13.29 -36.13
N PRO A 79 -0.84 13.92 -37.22
CA PRO A 79 -1.42 15.18 -37.67
C PRO A 79 -2.89 14.93 -38.03
N GLU A 80 -3.67 16.01 -37.98
CA GLU A 80 -5.06 16.13 -38.43
C GLU A 80 -5.27 15.75 -39.92
N HIS A 81 -4.95 14.52 -40.32
CA HIS A 81 -5.03 14.04 -41.70
C HIS A 81 -6.40 13.43 -42.06
N MET A 82 -7.46 13.75 -41.31
CA MET A 82 -8.83 13.32 -41.61
C MET A 82 -9.89 14.38 -41.25
N ASN A 83 -9.66 15.65 -41.58
CA ASN A 83 -10.74 16.66 -41.59
C ASN A 83 -10.62 17.62 -42.77
N LEU A 84 -10.85 17.10 -43.98
CA LEU A 84 -11.26 17.91 -45.13
C LEU A 84 -12.78 18.10 -45.08
N MET A 85 -13.25 19.08 -44.31
CA MET A 85 -14.62 19.62 -44.43
C MET A 85 -14.53 21.15 -44.46
N PRO A 86 -15.15 21.84 -45.44
CA PRO A 86 -15.12 23.29 -45.50
C PRO A 86 -15.90 23.87 -44.32
N ALA A 87 -15.32 24.86 -43.67
CA ALA A 87 -15.88 25.54 -42.52
C ALA A 87 -17.19 26.24 -42.88
N ASN A 88 -18.31 25.72 -42.37
CA ASN A 88 -19.56 26.48 -42.32
C ASN A 88 -19.54 27.39 -41.08
N GLU A 89 -19.43 28.67 -41.39
CA GLU A 89 -19.51 29.95 -40.69
C GLU A 89 -20.34 30.11 -39.38
N TYR A 90 -20.33 29.16 -38.42
CA TYR A 90 -21.03 29.34 -37.13
C TYR A 90 -20.17 29.20 -35.86
N HIS A 91 -18.86 28.98 -35.97
CA HIS A 91 -18.00 28.73 -34.79
C HIS A 91 -17.12 29.94 -34.40
N ALA A 92 -17.73 31.10 -34.16
CA ALA A 92 -17.00 32.29 -33.66
C ALA A 92 -17.01 32.43 -32.12
N LEU A 93 -17.48 31.43 -31.35
CA LEU A 93 -17.68 31.58 -29.90
C LEU A 93 -16.97 30.56 -28.99
N SER A 94 -15.96 29.83 -29.47
CA SER A 94 -15.28 28.82 -28.63
C SER A 94 -13.77 28.98 -28.49
N SER A 95 -13.20 30.12 -28.89
CA SER A 95 -11.76 30.41 -28.72
C SER A 95 -11.43 31.02 -27.36
N ALA A 96 -11.94 30.44 -26.27
CA ALA A 96 -11.43 30.74 -24.93
C ALA A 96 -10.58 29.55 -24.47
N PRO A 97 -9.27 29.75 -24.15
CA PRO A 97 -8.47 28.69 -23.58
C PRO A 97 -9.06 28.31 -22.21
N PHE A 98 -9.39 27.03 -22.04
CA PHE A 98 -9.90 26.49 -20.79
C PHE A 98 -8.77 26.55 -19.74
N ASP A 99 -8.71 27.63 -18.96
CA ASP A 99 -7.75 27.78 -17.86
C ASP A 99 -8.33 27.09 -16.61
N SER A 100 -7.81 25.92 -16.27
CA SER A 100 -8.22 25.12 -15.10
C SER A 100 -7.96 25.78 -13.73
N ARG A 101 -7.62 27.08 -13.70
CA ARG A 101 -7.29 27.81 -12.47
C ARG A 101 -8.46 28.49 -11.77
N ASN A 102 -9.67 28.47 -12.34
CA ASN A 102 -10.76 29.30 -11.84
C ASN A 102 -11.98 28.57 -11.26
N PHE A 103 -11.82 27.36 -10.73
CA PHE A 103 -12.86 26.74 -9.89
C PHE A 103 -12.40 26.60 -8.44
N MET A 104 -12.73 27.61 -7.62
CA MET A 104 -13.23 27.48 -6.25
C MET A 104 -14.04 28.75 -5.96
N PRO A 105 -15.27 28.69 -5.39
CA PRO A 105 -15.50 28.29 -3.98
C PRO A 105 -16.86 27.55 -3.80
N ALA A 106 -17.38 27.10 -2.64
CA ALA A 106 -17.25 27.50 -1.25
C ALA A 106 -17.69 26.33 -0.34
N ASN A 107 -17.18 26.31 0.89
CA ASN A 107 -17.53 25.43 2.02
C ASN A 107 -16.83 24.06 2.12
N LEU A 108 -15.55 24.04 2.52
CA LEU A 108 -15.12 23.14 3.59
C LEU A 108 -13.84 23.65 4.28
N LEU A 109 -14.05 24.54 5.25
CA LEU A 109 -13.34 24.60 6.53
C LEU A 109 -11.83 24.33 6.53
N ASP A 110 -11.08 25.44 6.55
CA ASP A 110 -10.08 25.76 7.57
C ASP A 110 -9.50 24.55 8.31
N HIS A 111 -8.31 24.07 7.92
CA HIS A 111 -7.28 23.50 8.81
C HIS A 111 -5.92 23.62 8.12
N ASN A 112 -5.28 24.75 8.40
CA ASN A 112 -3.84 24.95 8.50
C ASN A 112 -3.01 23.64 8.50
N ASN A 113 -2.17 23.42 7.49
CA ASN A 113 -0.77 22.95 7.64
C ASN A 113 -0.07 22.82 6.28
N ASN A 114 1.09 23.48 6.20
CA ASN A 114 2.09 23.40 5.15
C ASN A 114 2.36 21.95 4.71
N TYR A 115 2.19 21.64 3.42
CA TYR A 115 2.89 20.52 2.81
C TYR A 115 3.79 21.03 1.70
N SER A 116 5.08 21.13 2.05
CA SER A 116 6.18 21.24 1.11
C SER A 116 6.17 20.06 0.15
N ARG A 117 6.17 20.40 -1.12
CA ARG A 117 6.46 19.53 -2.25
C ARG A 117 7.88 18.98 -2.12
N SER A 118 8.01 17.68 -1.88
CA SER A 118 9.25 16.93 -2.08
C SER A 118 8.92 15.58 -2.72
N ASP A 119 9.22 15.48 -4.01
CA ASP A 119 9.37 14.22 -4.73
C ASP A 119 10.50 13.40 -4.09
N GLN A 120 10.18 12.51 -3.16
CA GLN A 120 11.07 11.41 -2.74
C GLN A 120 10.22 10.21 -2.29
N THR A 121 9.95 9.28 -3.21
CA THR A 121 9.65 7.89 -2.83
C THR A 121 10.84 7.02 -3.21
N THR A 122 11.93 7.17 -2.45
CA THR A 122 13.02 6.19 -2.47
C THR A 122 12.84 5.27 -1.27
N LEU A 123 12.16 4.14 -1.47
CA LEU A 123 12.32 2.98 -0.59
C LEU A 123 13.52 2.19 -1.10
N GLN A 124 14.73 2.60 -0.68
CA GLN A 124 15.93 1.76 -0.83
C GLN A 124 15.94 0.75 0.31
N LEU A 125 15.66 -0.52 -0.02
CA LEU A 125 15.97 -1.64 0.86
C LEU A 125 17.34 -2.19 0.44
N GLY A 126 18.34 -1.93 1.28
CA GLY A 126 19.62 -2.64 1.33
C GLY A 126 19.69 -3.53 2.56
#